data_AF-A5B946-F1
#
_entry.id   AF-A5B946-F1
#
_cell.length_a   1.000
_cell.length_b   1.000
_cell.length_c   1.000
_cell.angle_alpha   90.00
_cell.angle_beta   90.00
_cell.angle_gamma   90.00
#
_symmetry.space_group_name_H-M   'P 1'
#
loop_
_entity.id
_entity.type
_entity.pdbx_description
1 polymer ?
#
loop_
_entity_poly.entity_id
_entity_poly.type
_entity_poly.pdbx_seq_one_letter_code
_entity_poly.pdbx_strand_id
1 'polypeptide(L)'
;MDTPRTVYKVTPSDPGSDVAGETAAALAASSRIFEHLDAHYSKTLLETAEKAFDFANRHRAKYSDSLHSAVCPFYCSYSGYLVSSHSP
;
A
#
# COMPACT_ATOMS: atom_id res chain seq x y z
N MET A 1 -28.35 -5.72 3.74
CA MET A 1 -27.04 -6.40 3.89
C MET A 1 -26.65 -6.12 5.32
N ASP A 2 -26.77 -7.11 6.19
CA ASP A 2 -26.87 -6.86 7.64
C ASP A 2 -25.64 -7.39 8.42
N THR A 3 -24.68 -7.97 7.69
CA THR A 3 -23.40 -8.43 8.25
C THR A 3 -22.47 -7.22 8.51
N PRO A 4 -21.82 -7.13 9.69
CA PRO A 4 -20.83 -6.09 9.98
C PRO A 4 -19.68 -6.05 8.97
N ARG A 5 -19.27 -4.85 8.58
CA ARG A 5 -18.16 -4.59 7.63
C ARG A 5 -17.00 -3.89 8.36
N THR A 6 -16.33 -4.64 9.23
CA THR A 6 -15.21 -4.12 10.03
C THR A 6 -14.08 -3.62 9.13
N VAL A 7 -13.58 -2.42 9.43
CA VAL A 7 -12.44 -1.81 8.72
C VAL A 7 -11.15 -2.13 9.47
N TYR A 8 -10.12 -2.53 8.72
CA TYR A 8 -8.77 -2.75 9.21
C TYR A 8 -7.81 -1.79 8.51
N LYS A 9 -6.72 -1.43 9.18
CA LYS A 9 -5.73 -0.47 8.66
C LYS A 9 -4.32 -0.82 9.13
N VAL A 10 -3.34 -0.48 8.32
CA VAL A 10 -1.92 -0.49 8.72
C VAL A 10 -1.57 0.82 9.43
N THR A 11 -0.69 0.74 10.43
CA THR A 11 -0.23 1.88 11.23
C THR A 11 1.26 1.73 11.54
N PRO A 12 1.91 2.73 12.16
CA PRO A 12 3.29 2.55 12.62
C PRO A 12 3.50 1.39 13.62
N SER A 13 2.48 1.07 14.44
CA SER A 13 2.51 -0.08 15.36
C SER A 13 2.14 -1.40 14.69
N ASP A 14 1.32 -1.33 13.64
CA ASP A 14 0.83 -2.47 12.86
C ASP A 14 1.18 -2.27 11.36
N PRO A 15 2.48 -2.33 11.01
CA PRO A 15 2.96 -1.93 9.69
C PRO A 15 2.56 -2.85 8.53
N GLY A 16 2.69 -2.36 7.30
CA GLY A 16 2.44 -3.15 6.10
C GLY A 16 3.03 -2.49 4.87
N SER A 17 4.30 -2.78 4.60
CA SER A 17 5.09 -2.16 3.53
C SER A 17 4.67 -2.60 2.15
N ASP A 18 4.25 -3.86 2.00
CA ASP A 18 3.73 -4.41 0.75
C ASP A 18 2.45 -3.70 0.32
N VAL A 19 1.42 -3.67 1.17
CA VAL A 19 0.13 -3.03 0.83
C VAL A 19 0.27 -1.51 0.68
N ALA A 20 1.07 -0.87 1.55
CA ALA A 20 1.30 0.57 1.44
C ALA A 20 2.16 0.94 0.22
N GLY A 21 3.15 0.13 -0.11
CA GLY A 21 4.00 0.28 -1.29
C GLY A 21 3.21 0.09 -2.59
N GLU A 22 2.37 -0.94 -2.68
CA GLU A 22 1.50 -1.16 -3.84
C GLU A 22 0.48 -0.03 -4.00
N THR A 23 -0.09 0.46 -2.89
CA THR A 23 -0.98 1.63 -2.91
C THR A 23 -0.25 2.87 -3.42
N ALA A 24 0.99 3.10 -2.97
CA ALA A 24 1.81 4.20 -3.45
C ALA A 24 2.09 4.07 -4.96
N ALA A 25 2.44 2.87 -5.44
CA ALA A 25 2.67 2.60 -6.85
C ALA A 25 1.43 2.89 -7.70
N ALA A 26 0.24 2.43 -7.27
CA ALA A 26 -1.02 2.68 -7.95
C ALA A 26 -1.36 4.18 -8.04
N LEU A 27 -1.16 4.93 -6.95
CA LEU A 27 -1.39 6.37 -6.91
C LEU A 27 -0.40 7.14 -7.81
N ALA A 28 0.89 6.76 -7.79
CA ALA A 28 1.91 7.38 -8.64
C ALA A 28 1.69 7.06 -10.13
N ALA A 29 1.28 5.84 -10.47
CA ALA A 29 0.90 5.50 -11.84
C ALA A 29 -0.33 6.30 -12.30
N SER A 30 -1.33 6.41 -11.42
CA SER A 30 -2.54 7.19 -11.70
C SER A 30 -2.24 8.68 -11.89
N SER A 31 -1.33 9.27 -11.10
CA SER A 31 -0.99 10.69 -11.22
C SER A 31 -0.47 11.04 -12.62
N ARG A 32 0.30 10.14 -13.26
CA ARG A 32 0.74 10.32 -14.65
C ARG A 32 -0.39 10.30 -15.65
N ILE A 33 -1.39 9.44 -15.46
CA ILE A 33 -2.56 9.39 -16.36
C ILE A 33 -3.37 10.69 -16.28
N PHE A 34 -3.51 11.26 -15.08
CA PHE A 34 -4.27 12.49 -14.87
C PHE A 34 -3.49 13.78 -15.16
N GLU A 35 -2.18 13.72 -15.45
CA GLU A 35 -1.30 14.89 -15.58
C GLU A 35 -1.85 15.98 -16.52
N HIS A 36 -2.44 15.58 -17.64
CA HIS A 36 -3.01 16.51 -18.63
C HIS A 36 -4.54 16.64 -18.58
N LEU A 37 -5.23 15.76 -17.87
CA LEU A 37 -6.69 15.76 -17.76
C LEU A 37 -7.17 16.55 -16.55
N ASP A 38 -6.44 16.44 -15.44
CA ASP A 38 -6.69 17.14 -14.19
C ASP A 38 -5.36 17.26 -13.42
N ALA A 39 -4.65 18.37 -13.66
CA ALA A 39 -3.35 18.62 -13.04
C ALA A 39 -3.42 18.74 -11.51
N HIS A 40 -4.55 19.23 -10.97
CA HIS A 40 -4.73 19.35 -9.52
C HIS A 40 -4.89 17.97 -8.87
N TYR A 41 -5.69 17.11 -9.49
CA TYR A 41 -5.87 15.74 -9.02
C TYR A 41 -4.60 14.91 -9.21
N SER A 42 -3.90 15.05 -10.34
CA SER A 42 -2.59 14.47 -10.57
C SER A 42 -1.61 14.79 -9.44
N LYS A 43 -1.50 16.07 -9.06
CA LYS A 43 -0.64 16.50 -7.94
C LYS A 43 -1.06 15.86 -6.61
N THR A 44 -2.36 15.82 -6.33
CA THR A 44 -2.89 15.21 -5.09
C THR A 44 -2.54 13.72 -5.02
N LEU A 45 -2.67 12.99 -6.13
CA LEU A 45 -2.31 11.58 -6.23
C LEU A 45 -0.81 11.37 -5.99
N LEU A 46 0.05 12.18 -6.61
CA LEU A 46 1.50 12.08 -6.45
C LEU A 46 1.94 12.36 -5.01
N GLU A 47 1.45 13.45 -4.40
CA GLU A 47 1.76 13.78 -3.00
C GLU A 47 1.29 12.69 -2.02
N THR A 48 0.16 12.04 -2.33
CA THR A 48 -0.35 10.92 -1.51
C THR A 48 0.51 9.67 -1.71
N ALA A 49 0.94 9.38 -2.94
CA ALA A 49 1.84 8.28 -3.25
C ALA A 49 3.16 8.41 -2.49
N GLU A 50 3.76 9.60 -2.49
CA GLU A 50 5.01 9.87 -1.76
C GLU A 50 4.85 9.58 -0.27
N LYS A 51 3.78 10.07 0.37
CA LYS A 51 3.49 9.81 1.80
C LYS A 51 3.29 8.32 2.09
N ALA A 52 2.57 7.61 1.23
CA ALA A 52 2.33 6.17 1.40
C ALA A 52 3.62 5.35 1.23
N PHE A 53 4.46 5.69 0.25
CA PHE A 53 5.75 5.05 0.05
C PHE A 53 6.70 5.32 1.22
N ASP A 54 6.72 6.56 1.71
CA ASP A 54 7.48 6.98 2.88
C ASP A 54 7.10 6.16 4.13
N PHE A 55 5.80 5.97 4.36
CA PHE A 55 5.30 5.09 5.42
C PHE A 55 5.79 3.65 5.22
N ALA A 56 5.62 3.10 4.01
CA ALA A 56 6.01 1.74 3.67
C ALA A 56 7.52 1.50 3.91
N ASN A 57 8.36 2.48 3.57
CA ASN A 57 9.80 2.37 3.70
C ASN A 57 10.29 2.55 5.15
N ARG A 58 9.64 3.43 5.94
CA ARG A 58 9.99 3.68 7.35
C ARG A 58 9.51 2.59 8.30
N HIS A 59 8.36 1.99 8.04
CA HIS A 59 7.75 0.99 8.93
C HIS A 59 7.68 -0.37 8.23
N ARG A 60 8.78 -1.13 8.29
CA ARG A 60 8.96 -2.36 7.50
C ARG A 60 8.31 -3.59 8.12
N ALA A 61 7.29 -4.11 7.46
CA ALA A 61 6.72 -5.43 7.73
C ALA A 61 5.80 -5.89 6.59
N LYS A 62 5.41 -7.16 6.60
CA LYS A 62 4.32 -7.66 5.77
C LYS A 62 2.99 -7.26 6.38
N TYR A 63 2.04 -6.76 5.59
CA TYR A 63 0.75 -6.34 6.16
C TYR A 63 -0.04 -7.52 6.77
N SER A 64 0.16 -8.73 6.24
CA SER A 64 -0.49 -9.95 6.74
C SER A 64 0.08 -10.46 8.05
N ASP A 65 1.25 -10.00 8.46
CA ASP A 65 1.78 -10.29 9.80
C ASP A 65 1.06 -9.41 10.83
N SER A 66 0.83 -8.13 10.48
CA SER A 66 0.12 -7.16 11.33
C SER A 66 -1.39 -7.39 11.41
N LEU A 67 -2.02 -7.82 10.31
CA LEU A 67 -3.48 -7.96 10.18
C LEU A 67 -3.92 -9.42 9.98
N HIS A 68 -3.12 -10.38 10.42
CA HIS A 68 -3.27 -11.80 10.09
C HIS A 68 -4.70 -12.34 10.20
N SER A 69 -5.35 -12.13 11.34
CA SER A 69 -6.69 -12.66 11.64
C SER A 69 -7.79 -12.11 10.72
N ALA A 70 -7.55 -10.98 10.04
CA ALA A 70 -8.50 -10.32 9.17
C ALA A 70 -8.25 -10.62 7.68
N VAL A 71 -7.00 -10.84 7.28
CA VAL A 71 -6.61 -10.89 5.85
C VAL A 71 -6.20 -12.29 5.38
N CYS A 72 -5.75 -13.15 6.29
CA CYS A 72 -5.48 -14.55 5.99
C CYS A 72 -6.73 -15.42 6.27
N PRO A 73 -7.00 -16.44 5.44
CA PRO A 73 -6.15 -17.00 4.40
C PRO A 73 -6.33 -16.38 2.99
N PHE A 74 -7.03 -15.26 2.85
CA PHE A 74 -7.41 -14.74 1.52
C PHE A 74 -6.23 -14.13 0.75
N TYR A 75 -5.52 -13.18 1.34
CA TYR A 75 -4.42 -12.46 0.68
C TYR A 75 -3.17 -12.37 1.55
N CYS A 76 -2.66 -13.49 2.03
CA CYS A 76 -1.41 -13.47 2.81
C CYS A 76 -0.21 -13.01 1.96
N SER A 77 0.69 -12.26 2.58
CA SER A 77 1.92 -11.79 1.92
C SER A 77 3.00 -12.88 1.95
N TYR A 78 3.00 -13.73 0.93
CA TYR A 78 3.99 -14.81 0.82
C TYR A 78 5.36 -14.27 0.41
N SER A 79 5.41 -13.40 -0.60
CA SER A 79 6.65 -12.83 -1.16
C SER A 79 7.25 -11.70 -0.31
N GLY A 80 6.49 -11.14 0.63
CA GLY A 80 6.93 -10.00 1.44
C GLY A 80 6.90 -8.67 0.69
N TYR A 81 7.72 -7.73 1.14
CA TYR A 81 7.68 -6.32 0.73
C TYR A 81 8.97 -5.81 0.06
N LEU A 82 9.98 -6.67 -0.09
CA LEU A 82 11.19 -6.35 -0.84
C LEU A 82 11.13 -7.09 -2.18
N VAL A 83 11.60 -6.44 -3.24
CA VAL A 83 11.93 -7.16 -4.47
C VAL A 83 13.22 -7.90 -4.18
N SER A 84 13.18 -9.23 -4.13
CA SER A 84 14.40 -10.04 -4.22
C SER A 84 15.03 -9.73 -5.58
N SER A 85 16.06 -8.86 -5.59
CA SER A 85 16.95 -8.73 -6.73
C SER A 85 17.57 -10.11 -6.95
N HIS A 86 17.01 -10.88 -7.87
CA HIS A 86 17.78 -11.93 -8.50
C HIS A 86 18.88 -11.20 -9.24
N SER A 87 20.09 -11.20 -8.68
CA SER A 87 21.28 -10.89 -9.46
C SER A 87 21.25 -11.78 -10.70
N PRO A 88 21.46 -11.21 -11.91
CA PRO A 88 21.50 -11.99 -13.14
C PRO A 88 22.58 -13.07 -13.10
#